data_AF-A0ABD2TEU7-F1
#
_entry.id   AF-A0ABD2TEU7-F1
#
_cell.length_a   1.000
_cell.length_b   1.000
_cell.length_c   1.000
_cell.angle_alpha   90.00
_cell.angle_beta   90.00
_cell.angle_gamma   90.00
#
_symmetry.space_group_name_H-M   'P 1'
#
loop_
_entity.id
_entity.type
_entity.pdbx_description
1 polymer ?
#
loop_
_entity_poly.entity_id
_entity_poly.type
_entity_poly.pdbx_seq_one_letter_code
_entity_poly.pdbx_strand_id
1 'polypeptide(L)'
;MGAPLRAVLKQLVTRTVPSDLGKPVALVHRLNESFFLVPQADKVTVIFPMRFNDSIDTVLATSFLQEFVEARRTAGLNNAPPCLWSPSPPQELTEAFTEALSANAGFVSFVIFSRHVEGRKLDRTVWNLSTFHAYVNYHVKCSECFMHTRMRRQVESLIQALDRAKPDPEKAKKNSPNRSFKRMSLKDGNNSLGSRSWK
;
A
#
# COMPACT_ATOMS: atom_id res chain seq x y z
N MET A 1 18.38 -19.92 -9.06
CA MET A 1 17.91 -19.09 -7.92
C MET A 1 16.88 -19.78 -7.04
N GLY A 2 15.91 -20.53 -7.58
CA GLY A 2 14.94 -21.26 -6.75
C GLY A 2 15.47 -22.52 -6.06
N ALA A 3 16.69 -22.99 -6.34
CA ALA A 3 17.19 -24.27 -5.84
C ALA A 3 17.32 -24.37 -4.30
N PRO A 4 17.87 -23.38 -3.57
CA PRO A 4 17.96 -23.42 -2.11
C PRO A 4 16.57 -23.39 -1.46
N LEU A 5 15.72 -22.46 -1.93
CA LEU A 5 14.33 -22.35 -1.50
C LEU A 5 13.55 -23.66 -1.76
N ARG A 6 13.72 -24.24 -2.94
CA ARG A 6 13.10 -25.51 -3.32
C ARG A 6 13.58 -26.66 -2.44
N ALA A 7 14.86 -26.69 -2.07
CA ALA A 7 15.39 -27.72 -1.17
C ALA A 7 14.76 -27.64 0.22
N VAL A 8 14.70 -26.45 0.81
CA VAL A 8 14.07 -26.22 2.13
C VAL A 8 12.57 -26.54 2.09
N LEU A 9 11.86 -26.10 1.05
CA LEU A 9 10.43 -26.39 0.93
C LEU A 9 10.13 -27.86 0.63
N LYS A 10 11.05 -28.59 -0.03
CA LYS A 10 10.92 -30.05 -0.21
C LYS A 10 11.01 -30.80 1.12
N GLN A 11 11.82 -30.33 2.07
CA GLN A 11 11.95 -30.95 3.39
C GLN A 11 10.62 -30.97 4.16
N LEU A 12 9.75 -29.98 3.95
CA LEU A 12 8.38 -29.98 4.50
C LEU A 12 7.51 -31.11 3.96
N VAL A 13 7.71 -31.49 2.69
CA VAL A 13 6.94 -32.56 2.05
C VAL A 13 7.45 -33.92 2.51
N THR A 14 8.77 -34.08 2.62
CA THR A 14 9.39 -35.34 3.07
C THR A 14 9.31 -35.53 4.58
N ARG A 15 8.81 -34.54 5.34
CA ARG A 15 8.78 -34.51 6.82
C ARG A 15 10.12 -34.85 7.45
N THR A 16 11.20 -34.56 6.74
CA THR A 16 12.56 -34.73 7.23
C THR A 16 12.85 -33.56 8.15
N VAL A 17 13.11 -33.86 9.42
CA VAL A 17 13.50 -32.88 10.43
C VAL A 17 14.75 -32.15 9.94
N PRO A 18 14.70 -30.82 9.71
CA PRO A 18 15.88 -30.05 9.34
C PRO A 18 16.94 -30.19 10.44
N SER A 19 18.18 -30.53 10.08
CA SER A 19 19.29 -30.62 11.04
C SER A 19 19.59 -29.30 11.76
N ASP A 20 19.12 -28.17 11.19
CA ASP A 20 19.25 -26.81 11.71
C ASP A 20 17.87 -26.18 11.99
N LEU A 21 17.05 -26.86 12.77
CA LEU A 21 15.71 -26.39 13.15
C LEU A 21 15.79 -25.00 13.80
N GLY A 22 14.98 -24.05 13.31
CA GLY A 22 14.89 -22.70 13.85
C GLY A 22 16.03 -21.75 13.47
N LYS A 23 17.11 -22.21 12.81
CA LYS A 23 18.17 -21.31 12.33
C LYS A 23 17.73 -20.63 11.03
N PRO A 24 17.73 -19.29 10.95
CA PRO A 24 17.33 -18.59 9.74
C PRO A 24 18.39 -18.76 8.65
N VAL A 25 17.96 -19.16 7.46
CA VAL A 25 18.78 -19.23 6.25
C VAL A 25 18.53 -17.98 5.42
N ALA A 26 19.55 -17.16 5.23
CA ALA A 26 19.48 -15.97 4.40
C ALA A 26 19.61 -16.35 2.91
N LEU A 27 18.64 -15.94 2.09
CA LEU A 27 18.72 -16.01 0.63
C LEU A 27 18.88 -14.60 0.08
N VAL A 28 20.07 -14.31 -0.44
CA VAL A 28 20.38 -13.02 -1.04
C VAL A 28 20.05 -13.09 -2.53
N HIS A 29 19.00 -12.37 -2.96
CA HIS A 29 18.65 -12.25 -4.37
C HIS A 29 19.40 -11.10 -5.05
N ARG A 30 19.43 -9.94 -4.39
CA ARG A 30 20.19 -8.73 -4.75
C ARG A 30 20.63 -8.01 -3.48
N LEU A 31 21.57 -7.07 -3.61
CA LEU A 31 21.88 -6.11 -2.53
C LEU A 31 20.56 -5.46 -2.08
N ASN A 32 20.30 -5.48 -0.77
CA ASN A 32 19.08 -5.00 -0.09
C ASN A 32 17.77 -5.79 -0.32
N GLU A 33 17.75 -6.80 -1.20
CA GLU A 33 16.57 -7.65 -1.48
C GLU A 33 16.75 -9.09 -0.93
N SER A 34 17.41 -9.22 0.21
CA SER A 34 17.54 -10.50 0.91
C SER A 34 16.23 -10.88 1.58
N PHE A 35 15.86 -12.16 1.55
CA PHE A 35 14.78 -12.71 2.37
C PHE A 35 15.27 -13.94 3.14
N PHE A 36 14.60 -14.26 4.23
CA PHE A 36 15.03 -15.28 5.18
C PHE A 36 14.05 -16.45 5.20
N LEU A 37 14.59 -17.64 5.38
CA LEU A 37 13.82 -18.87 5.60
C LEU A 37 14.08 -19.37 7.00
N VAL A 38 13.03 -19.52 7.79
CA VAL A 38 13.08 -20.12 9.13
C VAL A 38 12.35 -21.45 9.06
N PRO A 39 13.08 -22.56 8.84
CA PRO A 39 12.48 -23.89 8.83
C PRO A 39 12.14 -24.34 10.26
N GLN A 40 10.92 -24.87 10.42
CA GLN A 40 10.41 -25.50 11.64
C GLN A 40 9.89 -26.90 11.29
N ALA A 41 9.46 -27.67 12.30
CA ALA A 41 9.04 -29.07 12.11
C ALA A 41 7.93 -29.23 11.04
N ASP A 42 6.88 -28.41 11.12
CA ASP A 42 5.68 -28.55 10.26
C ASP A 42 5.47 -27.38 9.29
N LYS A 43 6.32 -26.36 9.35
CA LYS A 43 6.18 -25.12 8.58
C LYS A 43 7.52 -24.48 8.29
N VAL A 44 7.58 -23.69 7.22
CA VAL A 44 8.69 -22.78 6.93
C VAL A 44 8.13 -21.37 6.93
N THR A 45 8.70 -20.50 7.77
CA THR A 45 8.38 -19.07 7.75
C THR A 45 9.36 -18.38 6.80
N VAL A 46 8.82 -17.67 5.81
CA VAL A 46 9.60 -16.87 4.86
C VAL A 46 9.44 -15.41 5.24
N ILE A 47 10.53 -14.69 5.48
CA ILE A 47 10.50 -13.30 5.96
C ILE A 47 11.18 -12.38 4.96
N PHE A 48 10.44 -11.38 4.49
CA PHE A 48 10.86 -10.35 3.55
C PHE A 48 11.01 -9.01 4.31
N PRO A 49 12.24 -8.56 4.61
CA PRO A 49 12.47 -7.15 4.95
C PRO A 49 12.27 -6.29 3.70
N MET A 50 11.35 -5.34 3.76
CA MET A 50 11.01 -4.49 2.62
C MET A 50 11.77 -3.16 2.71
N ARG A 51 12.58 -2.88 1.68
CA ARG A 51 13.46 -1.72 1.60
C ARG A 51 13.20 -0.91 0.34
N PHE A 52 12.96 0.39 0.51
CA PHE A 52 12.74 1.33 -0.59
C PHE A 52 13.67 2.53 -0.45
N ASN A 53 14.22 3.01 -1.57
CA ASN A 53 15.12 4.17 -1.54
C ASN A 53 14.35 5.50 -1.48
N ASP A 54 13.19 5.56 -2.12
CA ASP A 54 12.34 6.75 -2.14
C ASP A 54 11.39 6.76 -0.93
N SER A 55 11.28 7.91 -0.27
CA SER A 55 10.36 8.09 0.85
C SER A 55 8.89 7.97 0.44
N ILE A 56 8.55 8.39 -0.79
CA ILE A 56 7.19 8.26 -1.33
C ILE A 56 6.86 6.79 -1.53
N ASP A 57 7.76 6.03 -2.17
CA ASP A 57 7.60 4.58 -2.34
C ASP A 57 7.51 3.86 -1.00
N THR A 58 8.27 4.29 0.01
CA THR A 58 8.24 3.70 1.35
C THR A 58 6.84 3.82 1.97
N VAL A 59 6.22 4.99 1.87
CA VAL A 59 4.86 5.22 2.38
C VAL A 59 3.84 4.39 1.59
N LEU A 60 3.90 4.42 0.26
CA LEU A 60 3.01 3.65 -0.61
C LEU A 60 3.14 2.14 -0.37
N ALA A 61 4.37 1.64 -0.25
CA ALA A 61 4.67 0.25 0.04
C ALA A 61 4.13 -0.16 1.41
N THR A 62 4.31 0.67 2.44
CA THR A 62 3.81 0.38 3.78
C THR A 62 2.29 0.20 3.77
N SER A 63 1.55 1.14 3.16
CA SER A 63 0.10 1.01 3.01
C SER A 63 -0.29 -0.20 2.18
N PHE A 64 0.38 -0.45 1.05
CA PHE A 64 0.12 -1.61 0.20
C PHE A 64 0.29 -2.93 0.96
N LEU A 65 1.35 -3.07 1.76
CA LEU A 65 1.66 -4.29 2.49
C LEU A 65 0.70 -4.55 3.66
N GLN A 66 0.27 -3.49 4.35
CA GLN A 66 -0.77 -3.59 5.37
C GLN A 66 -2.07 -4.11 4.76
N GLU A 67 -2.54 -3.47 3.69
CA GLU A 67 -3.75 -3.87 2.96
C GLU A 67 -3.63 -5.27 2.34
N PHE A 68 -2.44 -5.64 1.85
CA PHE A 68 -2.19 -6.99 1.32
C PHE A 68 -2.44 -8.08 2.37
N VAL A 69 -2.03 -7.84 3.61
CA VAL A 69 -2.27 -8.77 4.73
C VAL A 69 -3.75 -8.75 5.14
N GLU A 70 -4.38 -7.58 5.15
CA GLU A 70 -5.81 -7.45 5.47
C GLU A 70 -6.70 -8.17 4.44
N ALA A 71 -6.36 -8.07 3.16
CA ALA A 71 -7.08 -8.70 2.05
C ALA A 71 -7.14 -10.24 2.19
N ARG A 72 -6.19 -10.86 2.88
CA ARG A 72 -6.25 -12.30 3.18
C ARG A 72 -7.50 -12.69 3.98
N ARG A 73 -8.08 -11.77 4.78
CA ARG A 73 -9.29 -12.04 5.57
C ARG A 73 -10.53 -12.31 4.71
N THR A 74 -10.47 -12.06 3.39
CA THR A 74 -11.55 -12.39 2.46
C THR A 74 -11.80 -13.90 2.40
N ALA A 75 -13.08 -14.30 2.43
CA ALA A 75 -13.54 -15.68 2.54
C ALA A 75 -13.01 -16.68 1.48
N GLY A 76 -12.43 -16.20 0.38
CA GLY A 76 -11.82 -17.02 -0.66
C GLY A 76 -10.35 -17.42 -0.43
N LEU A 77 -9.67 -16.84 0.57
CA LEU A 77 -8.22 -16.99 0.77
C LEU A 77 -7.84 -17.85 1.98
N ASN A 78 -8.78 -18.63 2.53
CA ASN A 78 -8.54 -19.51 3.69
C ASN A 78 -7.42 -20.54 3.44
N ASN A 79 -7.29 -21.02 2.20
CA ASN A 79 -6.26 -21.98 1.80
C ASN A 79 -4.91 -21.33 1.42
N ALA A 80 -4.85 -19.99 1.38
CA ALA A 80 -3.62 -19.27 1.10
C ALA A 80 -2.68 -19.30 2.31
N PRO A 81 -1.35 -19.20 2.09
CA PRO A 81 -0.40 -19.02 3.18
C PRO A 81 -0.81 -17.89 4.12
N PRO A 82 -0.81 -18.12 5.45
CA PRO A 82 -0.84 -17.03 6.40
C PRO A 82 0.26 -16.04 6.10
N CYS A 83 -0.09 -14.76 6.07
CA CYS A 83 0.86 -13.67 5.96
C CYS A 83 0.64 -12.68 7.08
N LEU A 84 1.71 -12.01 7.49
CA LEU A 84 1.72 -10.99 8.52
C LEU A 84 2.63 -9.85 8.06
N TRP A 85 2.30 -8.64 8.49
CA TRP A 85 3.16 -7.47 8.35
C TRP A 85 3.49 -6.94 9.75
N SER A 86 4.75 -6.55 9.96
CA SER A 86 5.23 -5.95 11.20
C SER A 86 6.17 -4.79 10.90
N PRO A 87 6.10 -3.67 11.63
CA PRO A 87 7.07 -2.59 11.49
C PRO A 87 8.45 -2.97 12.07
N SER A 88 8.49 -3.87 13.05
CA SER A 88 9.72 -4.34 13.70
C SER A 88 10.13 -5.74 13.21
N PRO A 89 11.44 -6.08 13.26
CA PRO A 89 11.92 -7.39 12.88
C PRO A 89 11.27 -8.49 13.75
N PRO A 90 10.80 -9.60 13.15
CA PRO A 90 10.34 -10.77 13.91
C PRO A 90 11.44 -11.33 14.80
N GLN A 91 11.06 -11.92 15.94
CA GLN A 91 11.99 -12.46 16.94
C GLN A 91 12.98 -13.47 16.35
N GLU A 92 12.55 -14.21 15.33
CA GLU A 92 13.39 -15.19 14.63
C GLU A 92 14.59 -14.56 13.90
N LEU A 93 14.57 -13.25 13.64
CA LEU A 93 15.66 -12.53 12.96
C LEU A 93 16.55 -11.70 13.90
N THR A 94 16.11 -11.44 15.13
CA THR A 94 16.75 -10.49 16.05
C THR A 94 18.20 -10.86 16.41
N GLU A 95 18.54 -12.15 16.40
CA GLU A 95 19.86 -12.62 16.85
C GLU A 95 20.84 -12.93 15.70
N ALA A 96 20.36 -13.02 14.46
CA ALA A 96 21.11 -13.69 13.39
C ALA A 96 21.76 -12.76 12.36
N PHE A 97 21.17 -11.59 12.05
CA PHE A 97 21.63 -10.76 10.93
C PHE A 97 21.46 -9.27 11.16
N THR A 98 22.51 -8.54 11.53
CA THR A 98 22.46 -7.11 11.87
C THR A 98 22.00 -6.23 10.70
N GLU A 99 22.42 -6.54 9.47
CA GLU A 99 22.03 -5.82 8.24
C GLU A 99 20.58 -6.15 7.81
N ALA A 100 20.03 -7.27 8.30
CA ALA A 100 18.65 -7.67 8.04
C ALA A 100 17.62 -6.89 8.84
N LEU A 101 18.04 -6.22 9.93
CA LEU A 101 17.16 -5.54 10.87
C LEU A 101 16.70 -4.17 10.37
N SER A 102 17.36 -3.59 9.37
CA SER A 102 16.98 -2.29 8.80
C SER A 102 15.98 -2.47 7.64
N ALA A 103 14.68 -2.37 7.93
CA ALA A 103 13.63 -2.32 6.91
C ALA A 103 12.78 -1.07 7.13
N ASN A 104 12.67 -0.21 6.11
CA ASN A 104 11.91 1.05 6.23
C ASN A 104 10.43 0.91 5.87
N ALA A 105 10.05 -0.11 5.09
CA ALA A 105 8.64 -0.44 4.79
C ALA A 105 8.13 -1.64 5.62
N GLY A 106 8.87 -2.02 6.66
CA GLY A 106 8.55 -3.13 7.55
C GLY A 106 8.91 -4.52 7.00
N PHE A 107 8.40 -5.55 7.66
CA PHE A 107 8.67 -6.95 7.42
C PHE A 107 7.39 -7.68 7.05
N VAL A 108 7.43 -8.43 5.95
CA VAL A 108 6.34 -9.31 5.54
C VAL A 108 6.76 -10.74 5.79
N SER A 109 5.96 -11.52 6.51
CA SER A 109 6.22 -12.94 6.71
C SER A 109 5.12 -13.78 6.07
N PHE A 110 5.50 -14.93 5.50
CA PHE A 110 4.61 -15.95 4.99
C PHE A 110 4.86 -17.27 5.70
N VAL A 111 3.80 -17.93 6.14
CA VAL A 111 3.89 -19.26 6.75
C VAL A 111 3.52 -20.32 5.73
N ILE A 112 4.51 -21.11 5.31
CA ILE A 112 4.36 -22.17 4.32
C ILE A 112 4.21 -23.51 5.04
N PHE A 113 3.10 -24.20 4.79
CA PHE A 113 2.85 -25.56 5.27
C PHE A 113 2.95 -26.55 4.11
N SER A 114 3.04 -27.85 4.42
CA SER A 114 3.06 -28.94 3.41
C SER A 114 2.00 -28.77 2.31
N ARG A 115 0.75 -28.44 2.68
CA ARG A 115 -0.37 -28.23 1.74
C ARG A 115 -0.11 -27.18 0.64
N HIS A 116 0.80 -26.22 0.87
CA HIS A 116 1.15 -25.17 -0.09
C HIS A 116 2.25 -25.61 -1.08
N VAL A 117 2.94 -26.72 -0.80
CA VAL A 117 4.11 -27.19 -1.58
C VAL A 117 3.97 -28.63 -2.07
N GLU A 118 2.87 -29.31 -1.76
CA GLU A 118 2.59 -30.66 -2.24
C GLU A 118 2.45 -30.77 -3.77
N GLY A 119 3.06 -31.83 -4.32
CA GLY A 119 2.96 -32.18 -5.73
C GLY A 119 3.50 -31.08 -6.65
N ARG A 120 2.69 -30.68 -7.64
CA ARG A 120 3.07 -29.66 -8.64
C ARG A 120 3.04 -28.22 -8.08
N LYS A 121 2.55 -28.01 -6.85
CA LYS A 121 2.43 -26.68 -6.25
C LYS A 121 3.79 -26.11 -5.84
N LEU A 122 4.77 -26.97 -5.55
CA LEU A 122 6.12 -26.58 -5.11
C LEU A 122 6.72 -25.52 -6.02
N ASP A 123 6.76 -25.78 -7.34
CA ASP A 123 7.44 -24.91 -8.29
C ASP A 123 6.76 -23.54 -8.40
N ARG A 124 5.42 -23.51 -8.30
CA ARG A 124 4.64 -22.28 -8.27
C ARG A 124 4.89 -21.47 -7.00
N THR A 125 4.94 -22.13 -5.85
CA THR A 125 5.24 -21.48 -4.56
C THR A 125 6.65 -20.91 -4.53
N VAL A 126 7.63 -21.68 -5.04
CA VAL A 126 9.02 -21.21 -5.19
C VAL A 126 9.08 -19.98 -6.09
N TRP A 127 8.39 -19.99 -7.24
CA TRP A 127 8.34 -18.85 -8.15
C TRP A 127 7.74 -17.62 -7.45
N ASN A 128 6.54 -17.75 -6.89
CA ASN A 128 5.82 -16.65 -6.25
C ASN A 128 6.64 -15.99 -5.13
N LEU A 129 7.26 -16.80 -4.27
CA LEU A 129 8.11 -16.29 -3.18
C LEU A 129 9.37 -15.62 -3.72
N SER A 130 10.00 -16.20 -4.75
CA SER A 130 11.21 -15.62 -5.36
C SER A 130 10.94 -14.29 -6.05
N THR A 131 9.73 -14.08 -6.59
CA THR A 131 9.37 -12.85 -7.32
C THR A 131 8.57 -11.86 -6.47
N PHE A 132 8.32 -12.15 -5.19
CA PHE A 132 7.47 -11.31 -4.34
C PHE A 132 7.97 -9.87 -4.22
N HIS A 133 9.29 -9.67 -4.07
CA HIS A 133 9.85 -8.32 -3.99
C HIS A 133 9.58 -7.50 -5.26
N ALA A 134 9.84 -8.10 -6.42
CA ALA A 134 9.56 -7.47 -7.72
C ALA A 134 8.06 -7.18 -7.91
N TYR A 135 7.19 -8.07 -7.42
CA TYR A 135 5.74 -7.87 -7.45
C TYR A 135 5.33 -6.62 -6.64
N VAL A 136 5.82 -6.48 -5.41
CA VAL A 136 5.51 -5.30 -4.58
C VAL A 136 6.03 -4.02 -5.24
N ASN A 137 7.30 -4.01 -5.68
CA ASN A 137 7.90 -2.83 -6.35
C ASN A 137 7.10 -2.39 -7.57
N TYR A 138 6.70 -3.35 -8.40
CA TYR A 138 5.86 -3.08 -9.56
C TYR A 138 4.54 -2.41 -9.17
N HIS A 139 3.83 -2.96 -8.18
CA HIS A 139 2.54 -2.43 -7.75
C HIS A 139 2.64 -1.07 -7.04
N VAL A 140 3.72 -0.80 -6.32
CA VAL A 140 4.00 0.52 -5.74
C VAL A 140 4.14 1.56 -6.86
N LYS A 141 4.96 1.27 -7.89
CA LYS A 141 5.13 2.17 -9.04
C LYS A 141 3.87 2.34 -9.88
N CYS A 142 3.07 1.29 -10.06
CA CYS A 142 1.77 1.43 -10.70
C CYS A 142 0.81 2.32 -9.89
N SER A 143 0.82 2.22 -8.57
CA SER A 143 -0.01 3.04 -7.68
C SER A 143 0.40 4.51 -7.74
N GLU A 144 1.71 4.79 -7.73
CA GLU A 144 2.27 6.13 -7.93
C GLU A 144 1.80 6.73 -9.28
N CYS A 145 1.96 5.99 -10.37
CA CYS A 145 1.53 6.41 -11.72
C CYS A 145 0.01 6.66 -11.80
N PHE A 146 -0.77 5.81 -11.13
CA PHE A 146 -2.22 5.97 -11.04
C PHE A 146 -2.60 7.25 -10.30
N MET A 147 -1.95 7.55 -9.17
CA MET A 147 -2.15 8.80 -8.43
C MET A 147 -1.79 10.01 -9.29
N HIS A 148 -0.68 9.97 -10.03
CA HIS A 148 -0.34 11.04 -10.98
C HIS A 148 -1.41 11.25 -12.05
N THR A 149 -1.98 10.18 -12.59
CA THR A 149 -3.06 10.28 -13.58
C THR A 149 -4.30 10.95 -13.00
N ARG A 150 -4.67 10.62 -11.75
CA ARG A 150 -5.80 11.27 -11.06
C ARG A 150 -5.52 12.74 -10.76
N MET A 151 -4.32 13.07 -10.29
CA MET A 151 -3.91 14.46 -10.03
C MET A 151 -3.97 15.32 -11.30
N ARG A 152 -3.50 14.81 -12.44
CA ARG A 152 -3.58 15.53 -13.74
C ARG A 152 -5.03 15.84 -14.13
N ARG A 153 -5.92 14.84 -14.05
CA ARG A 153 -7.36 15.04 -14.33
C ARG A 153 -7.99 16.08 -13.40
N GLN A 154 -7.60 16.10 -12.12
CA GLN A 154 -8.08 17.09 -11.17
C GLN A 154 -7.59 18.50 -11.53
N VAL A 155 -6.33 18.65 -11.90
CA VAL A 155 -5.76 19.93 -12.35
C VAL A 155 -6.45 20.43 -13.63
N GLU A 156 -6.70 19.56 -14.60
CA GLU A 156 -7.45 19.88 -15.81
C GLU A 156 -8.86 20.42 -15.48
N SER A 157 -9.56 19.78 -14.55
CA SER A 157 -10.88 20.23 -14.09
C SER A 157 -10.83 21.60 -13.42
N LEU A 158 -9.82 21.86 -12.58
CA LEU A 158 -9.62 23.16 -11.92
C LEU A 158 -9.28 24.26 -12.92
N ILE A 159 -8.47 23.97 -13.94
CA ILE A 159 -8.16 24.92 -15.02
C ILE A 159 -9.44 25.29 -15.78
N GLN A 160 -10.28 24.31 -16.12
CA GLN A 160 -11.57 24.59 -16.78
C GLN A 160 -12.48 25.44 -15.92
N ALA A 161 -12.51 25.24 -14.60
CA ALA A 161 -13.28 26.08 -13.69
C ALA A 161 -12.74 27.51 -13.65
N LEU A 162 -11.42 27.68 -13.64
CA LEU A 162 -10.76 28.99 -13.69
C LEU A 162 -11.05 29.72 -15.01
N ASP A 163 -10.99 29.01 -16.14
CA ASP A 163 -11.28 29.59 -17.45
C ASP A 163 -12.73 30.05 -17.58
N ARG A 164 -13.70 29.30 -17.02
CA ARG A 164 -15.11 29.71 -16.94
C ARG A 164 -15.34 30.95 -16.06
N ALA A 165 -14.45 31.20 -15.09
CA ALA A 165 -14.54 32.35 -14.20
C ALA A 165 -13.96 33.64 -14.82
N LYS A 166 -13.23 33.55 -15.94
CA LYS A 166 -12.71 34.74 -16.64
C LYS A 166 -13.89 35.57 -17.16
N PRO A 167 -13.95 36.88 -16.89
CA PRO A 167 -15.03 37.73 -17.36
C PRO A 167 -14.98 37.83 -18.90
N ASP A 168 -16.14 37.62 -19.55
CA ASP A 168 -16.27 37.84 -21.00
C ASP A 168 -15.89 39.28 -21.36
N PRO A 169 -14.92 39.51 -22.27
CA PRO A 169 -14.53 40.86 -22.68
C PRO A 169 -15.69 41.64 -23.31
N GLU A 170 -16.68 40.95 -23.88
CA GLU A 170 -17.88 41.56 -24.46
C GLU A 170 -18.91 42.01 -23.41
N LYS A 171 -18.97 41.35 -22.25
CA LYS A 171 -19.91 41.72 -21.16
C LYS A 171 -19.31 42.78 -20.23
N ALA A 172 -17.99 42.90 -20.17
CA ALA A 172 -17.32 43.94 -19.38
C ALA A 172 -17.60 45.37 -19.89
N LYS A 173 -17.88 45.56 -21.18
CA LYS A 173 -18.23 46.87 -21.75
C LYS A 173 -19.66 47.36 -21.44
N LYS A 174 -20.58 46.47 -21.01
CA LYS A 174 -21.98 46.85 -20.72
C LYS A 174 -22.25 47.21 -19.25
N ASN A 175 -21.33 46.95 -18.34
CA ASN A 175 -21.47 47.33 -16.94
C ASN A 175 -20.58 48.55 -16.65
N SER A 176 -21.10 49.75 -16.95
CA SER A 176 -20.50 51.00 -16.48
C SER A 176 -20.54 51.04 -14.93
N PRO A 177 -19.58 51.73 -14.28
CA PRO A 177 -19.42 51.69 -12.83
C PRO A 177 -20.39 52.69 -12.19
N ASN A 178 -21.67 52.33 -12.07
CA ASN A 178 -22.61 53.21 -11.37
C ASN A 178 -23.70 52.47 -10.58
N ARG A 179 -23.30 51.42 -9.86
CA ARG A 179 -24.11 50.93 -8.74
C ARG A 179 -23.23 50.69 -7.52
N SER A 180 -22.70 51.80 -7.00
CA SER A 180 -22.24 51.90 -5.62
C SER A 180 -23.29 51.29 -4.69
N PHE A 181 -22.87 50.35 -3.84
CA PHE A 181 -23.70 49.78 -2.78
C PHE A 181 -24.21 50.91 -1.89
N LYS A 182 -25.51 51.22 -2.00
CA LYS A 182 -26.16 52.16 -1.10
C LYS A 182 -26.24 51.49 0.27
N ARG A 183 -25.28 51.83 1.14
CA ARG A 183 -25.25 51.45 2.56
C ARG A 183 -26.58 51.89 3.18
N MET A 184 -27.42 50.93 3.59
CA MET A 184 -28.65 51.26 4.32
C MET A 184 -28.25 51.87 5.66
N SER A 185 -28.50 53.18 5.81
CA SER A 185 -28.37 53.87 7.09
C SER A 185 -29.63 53.60 7.90
N LEU A 186 -29.45 53.01 9.08
CA LEU A 186 -30.47 52.87 10.11
C LEU A 186 -30.81 54.26 10.67
N LYS A 187 -31.83 54.93 10.13
CA LYS A 187 -32.67 55.82 10.94
C LYS A 187 -33.97 56.23 10.25
N ASP A 188 -35.00 56.23 11.09
CA ASP A 188 -36.30 56.90 10.98
C ASP A 188 -37.41 56.18 10.21
N GLY A 189 -38.37 55.70 10.99
CA GLY A 189 -39.63 55.11 10.52
C GLY A 189 -40.52 54.67 11.69
N ASN A 190 -40.80 55.60 12.60
CA ASN A 190 -41.83 55.45 13.62
C ASN A 190 -43.22 55.33 12.95
N ASN A 191 -44.07 54.47 13.52
CA ASN A 191 -45.52 54.34 13.34
C ASN A 191 -46.09 54.03 11.94
N SER A 192 -46.69 52.84 11.80
CA SER A 192 -48.16 52.71 11.79
C SER A 192 -48.62 51.26 11.60
N LEU A 193 -49.69 50.93 12.31
CA LEU A 193 -50.42 49.66 12.31
C LEU A 193 -50.87 49.23 10.90
N GLY A 194 -50.97 47.93 10.68
CA GLY A 194 -51.68 47.43 9.50
C GLY A 194 -51.65 45.92 9.33
N SER A 195 -52.45 45.23 10.12
CA SER A 195 -52.84 43.81 10.00
C SER A 195 -53.14 43.30 8.58
N ARG A 196 -52.93 41.98 8.40
CA ARG A 196 -53.69 40.97 7.59
C ARG A 196 -52.76 40.23 6.63
N SER A 197 -52.93 38.95 6.33
CA SER A 197 -53.72 37.82 6.85
C SER A 197 -53.33 36.69 5.88
N TRP A 198 -52.87 35.55 6.38
CA TRP A 198 -52.57 34.39 5.53
C TRP A 198 -53.86 33.61 5.25
N LYS A 199 -54.07 33.25 3.99
CA LYS A 199 -54.66 31.97 3.60
C LYS A 199 -53.58 31.19 2.87
#